data_AF-A8ZU60-F1
#
_entry.id   AF-A8ZU60-F1
#
_cell.length_a   1.000
_cell.length_b   1.000
_cell.length_c   1.000
_cell.angle_alpha   90.00
_cell.angle_beta   90.00
_cell.angle_gamma   90.00
#
_symmetry.space_group_name_H-M   'P 1'
#
loop_
_entity.id
_entity.type
_entity.pdbx_description
1 polymer ?
#
loop_
_entity_poly.entity_id
_entity_poly.type
_entity_poly.pdbx_seq_one_letter_code
_entity_poly.pdbx_strand_id
1 'polypeptide(L)'
;MAEQPKNSDWVFVAAEVAGDWAGRFVAYRDEVSDISYVPAFYKKEEAQACFINLPREKGKKYEIQAVMFEDLAKDATANGCLIFMLDADGRILLKIDPATVD
;
A
#
# COMPACT_ATOMS: atom_id res chain seq x y z
N MET A 1 3.57 11.81 -15.20
CA MET A 1 4.76 11.69 -14.34
C MET A 1 4.21 11.55 -12.94
N ALA A 2 4.44 10.44 -12.25
CA ALA A 2 4.07 10.31 -10.84
C ALA A 2 5.20 10.90 -9.99
N GLU A 3 4.85 11.68 -8.98
CA GLU A 3 5.79 12.34 -8.08
C GLU A 3 5.69 11.75 -6.68
N GLN A 4 6.82 11.52 -6.01
CA GLN A 4 6.82 10.92 -4.68
C GLN A 4 5.94 11.75 -3.72
N PRO A 5 4.95 11.14 -3.04
CA PRO A 5 4.15 11.84 -2.03
C PRO A 5 5.07 12.33 -0.90
N LYS A 6 4.78 13.51 -0.35
CA LYS A 6 5.53 14.04 0.79
C LYS A 6 4.99 13.45 2.07
N ASN A 7 5.76 13.55 3.15
CA ASN A 7 5.39 13.02 4.48
C ASN A 7 3.99 13.48 4.95
N SER A 8 3.63 14.72 4.66
CA SER A 8 2.32 15.30 5.01
C SER A 8 1.21 15.06 3.97
N ASP A 9 1.49 14.35 2.88
CA ASP A 9 0.47 13.98 1.89
C ASP A 9 -0.36 12.80 2.39
N TRP A 10 -1.63 12.81 2.02
CA TRP A 10 -2.55 11.72 2.27
C TRP A 10 -2.47 10.71 1.15
N VAL A 11 -2.24 9.47 1.51
CA VAL A 11 -2.25 8.34 0.59
C VAL A 11 -3.33 7.36 1.01
N PHE A 12 -3.85 6.64 0.02
CA PHE A 12 -4.84 5.61 0.22
C PHE A 12 -4.15 4.26 0.19
N VAL A 13 -4.37 3.47 1.22
CA VAL A 13 -3.83 2.12 1.34
C VAL A 13 -4.95 1.16 1.61
N ALA A 14 -4.78 -0.08 1.17
CA ALA A 14 -5.68 -1.13 1.56
C ALA A 14 -5.22 -1.74 2.89
N ALA A 15 -6.14 -1.81 3.83
CA ALA A 15 -5.95 -2.44 5.12
C ALA A 15 -6.96 -3.58 5.27
N GLU A 16 -6.54 -4.67 5.93
CA GLU A 16 -7.45 -5.74 6.30
C GLU A 16 -8.27 -5.28 7.52
N VAL A 17 -9.60 -5.33 7.38
CA VAL A 17 -10.54 -4.90 8.44
C VAL A 17 -11.10 -6.08 9.22
N ALA A 18 -10.86 -7.32 8.75
CA ALA A 18 -11.37 -8.52 9.40
C ALA A 18 -10.33 -9.65 9.38
N GLY A 19 -9.99 -10.14 10.58
CA GLY A 19 -9.02 -11.21 10.79
C GLY A 19 -8.24 -11.01 12.09
N ASP A 20 -7.32 -11.92 12.39
CA ASP A 20 -6.36 -11.82 13.50
C ASP A 20 -5.34 -10.67 13.30
N TRP A 21 -5.25 -10.16 12.06
CA TRP A 21 -4.32 -9.13 11.60
C TRP A 21 -5.00 -7.78 11.32
N ALA A 22 -6.23 -7.59 11.81
CA ALA A 22 -7.01 -6.37 11.59
C ALA A 22 -6.24 -5.11 12.02
N GLY A 23 -6.13 -4.12 11.13
CA GLY A 23 -5.38 -2.89 11.36
C GLY A 23 -3.93 -2.91 10.87
N ARG A 24 -3.42 -4.04 10.35
CA ARG A 24 -2.14 -4.08 9.63
C ARG A 24 -2.35 -3.72 8.16
N PHE A 25 -1.40 -2.96 7.61
CA PHE A 25 -1.37 -2.68 6.19
C PHE A 25 -1.20 -3.98 5.40
N VAL A 26 -1.91 -4.09 4.28
CA VAL A 26 -1.80 -5.27 3.42
C VAL A 26 -0.46 -5.20 2.70
N ALA A 27 0.54 -5.90 3.23
CA ALA A 27 1.79 -6.12 2.53
C ALA A 27 1.62 -7.31 1.57
N TYR A 28 1.84 -7.06 0.29
CA TYR A 28 1.97 -8.12 -0.70
C TYR A 28 3.41 -8.59 -0.72
N ARG A 29 3.61 -9.90 -0.79
CA ARG A 29 4.92 -10.50 -1.02
C ARG A 29 5.03 -10.86 -2.48
N ASP A 30 6.01 -10.30 -3.16
CA ASP A 30 6.37 -10.75 -4.50
C ASP A 30 7.17 -12.05 -4.35
N GLU A 31 6.57 -13.18 -4.73
CA GLU A 31 7.23 -14.51 -4.63
C GLU A 31 8.46 -14.61 -5.53
N VAL A 32 8.54 -13.80 -6.59
CA VAL A 32 9.65 -13.80 -7.54
C VAL A 32 10.88 -13.08 -6.97
N SER A 33 10.67 -11.96 -6.28
CA SER A 33 11.75 -11.09 -5.79
C SER A 33 11.97 -11.20 -4.28
N ASP A 34 11.17 -12.01 -3.57
CA ASP A 34 11.16 -12.17 -2.10
C ASP A 34 11.04 -10.85 -1.32
N ILE A 35 10.40 -9.84 -1.91
CA ILE A 35 10.20 -8.53 -1.29
C ILE A 35 8.77 -8.37 -0.81
N SER A 36 8.62 -7.79 0.37
CA SER A 36 7.33 -7.34 0.91
C SER A 36 7.12 -5.87 0.56
N TYR A 37 5.95 -5.53 0.02
CA TYR A 37 5.61 -4.15 -0.30
C TYR A 37 4.15 -3.83 0.05
N VAL A 38 3.91 -2.58 0.43
CA VAL A 38 2.57 -2.04 0.69
C VAL A 38 2.13 -1.20 -0.51
N PRO A 39 1.01 -1.54 -1.16
CA PRO A 39 0.46 -0.75 -2.24
C PRO A 39 -0.24 0.49 -1.70
N ALA A 40 0.20 1.65 -2.17
CA ALA A 40 -0.36 2.95 -1.85
C ALA A 40 -0.84 3.64 -3.13
N PHE A 41 -1.83 4.52 -2.99
CA PHE A 41 -2.51 5.16 -4.11
C PHE A 41 -2.76 6.63 -3.79
N TYR A 42 -2.72 7.50 -4.82
CA TYR A 42 -3.05 8.91 -4.65
C TYR A 42 -4.55 9.15 -4.47
N LYS A 43 -5.38 8.30 -5.08
CA LYS A 43 -6.84 8.40 -4.99
C LYS A 43 -7.46 7.11 -4.51
N LYS A 44 -8.53 7.27 -3.75
CA LYS A 44 -9.37 6.18 -3.28
C LYS A 44 -9.94 5.34 -4.43
N GLU A 45 -10.39 5.99 -5.50
CA GLU A 45 -11.00 5.32 -6.65
C GLU A 45 -10.02 4.37 -7.35
N GLU A 46 -8.75 4.79 -7.48
CA GLU A 46 -7.68 3.97 -8.05
C GLU A 46 -7.40 2.76 -7.17
N ALA A 47 -7.30 2.98 -5.85
CA ALA A 47 -7.13 1.89 -4.89
C ALA A 47 -8.28 0.88 -4.95
N GLN A 48 -9.54 1.36 -5.02
CA GLN A 48 -10.72 0.51 -5.13
C GLN A 48 -10.75 -0.27 -6.45
N ALA A 49 -10.46 0.38 -7.57
CA ALA A 49 -10.41 -0.26 -8.89
C ALA A 49 -9.32 -1.33 -8.95
N CYS A 50 -8.13 -1.04 -8.43
CA CYS A 50 -7.02 -1.99 -8.33
C CYS A 50 -7.41 -3.19 -7.46
N PHE A 51 -8.03 -2.95 -6.29
CA PHE A 51 -8.52 -4.02 -5.42
C PHE A 51 -9.64 -4.86 -6.04
N ILE A 52 -10.43 -4.28 -6.94
CA ILE A 52 -11.45 -5.02 -7.67
C ILE A 52 -10.80 -6.07 -8.58
N ASN A 53 -9.66 -5.73 -9.18
CA ASN A 53 -8.92 -6.54 -10.16
C ASN A 53 -7.83 -7.44 -9.55
N LEU A 54 -7.35 -7.14 -8.35
CA LEU A 54 -6.40 -7.99 -7.62
C LEU A 54 -7.06 -9.33 -7.24
N PRO A 55 -6.30 -10.44 -7.23
CA PRO A 55 -6.80 -11.74 -6.78
C PRO A 55 -7.21 -11.64 -5.31
N ARG A 56 -8.50 -11.51 -5.06
CA ARG A 56 -9.03 -11.44 -3.70
C ARG A 56 -8.98 -12.83 -3.10
N GLU A 57 -8.24 -13.01 -2.00
CA GLU A 57 -8.40 -14.19 -1.17
C GLU A 57 -9.84 -14.26 -0.67
N LYS A 58 -10.53 -15.36 -1.02
CA LYS A 58 -11.91 -15.62 -0.61
C LYS A 58 -11.98 -15.63 0.92
N GLY A 59 -12.65 -14.63 1.51
CA GLY A 59 -12.92 -14.55 2.94
C GLY A 59 -12.26 -13.38 3.67
N LYS A 60 -11.29 -12.69 3.06
CA LYS A 60 -10.68 -11.49 3.65
C LYS A 60 -11.43 -10.23 3.26
N LYS A 61 -11.67 -9.34 4.23
CA LYS A 61 -12.29 -8.03 3.99
C LYS A 61 -11.21 -6.96 4.00
N TYR A 62 -11.13 -6.25 2.89
CA TYR A 62 -10.21 -5.15 2.71
C TYR A 62 -10.99 -3.84 2.62
N GLU A 63 -10.44 -2.79 3.20
CA GLU A 63 -10.97 -1.45 3.08
C GLU A 63 -9.86 -0.48 2.71
N ILE A 64 -10.22 0.49 1.88
CA ILE A 64 -9.32 1.58 1.53
C ILE A 64 -9.39 2.64 2.61
N GLN A 65 -8.28 2.81 3.32
CA GLN A 65 -8.12 3.82 4.35
C GLN A 65 -7.18 4.93 3.87
N ALA A 66 -7.51 6.17 4.24
CA ALA A 66 -6.62 7.30 4.04
C ALA A 66 -5.68 7.42 5.24
N VAL A 67 -4.38 7.38 4.98
CA VAL A 67 -3.33 7.52 6.00
C VAL A 67 -2.34 8.58 5.56
N MET A 68 -1.66 9.21 6.52
CA MET A 68 -0.54 10.07 6.20
C MET A 68 0.61 9.23 5.67
N PHE A 69 1.27 9.70 4.61
CA PHE A 69 2.40 9.01 4.02
C PHE A 69 3.52 8.76 5.02
N GLU A 70 3.77 9.70 5.95
CA GLU A 70 4.76 9.50 7.02
C GLU A 70 4.44 8.32 7.94
N ASP A 71 3.17 8.08 8.23
CA ASP A 71 2.73 7.05 9.17
C ASP A 71 2.87 5.68 8.50
N LEU A 72 2.47 5.63 7.22
CA LEU A 72 2.72 4.49 6.35
C LEU A 72 4.21 4.19 6.20
N ALA A 73 5.04 5.21 5.98
CA ALA A 73 6.50 5.05 5.87
C ALA A 73 7.11 4.53 7.17
N LYS A 74 6.70 5.06 8.33
CA LYS A 74 7.16 4.58 9.63
C LYS A 74 6.80 3.11 9.84
N ASP A 75 5.56 2.72 9.56
CA ASP A 75 5.11 1.32 9.73
C ASP A 75 5.80 0.39 8.73
N ALA A 76 5.91 0.80 7.47
CA ALA A 76 6.60 0.03 6.44
C ALA A 76 8.08 -0.18 6.78
N THR A 77 8.78 0.85 7.26
CA THR A 77 10.16 0.74 7.77
C THR A 77 10.26 -0.20 8.96
N ALA A 78 9.34 -0.12 9.92
CA ALA A 78 9.35 -0.99 11.11
C ALA A 78 9.15 -2.48 10.74
N ASN A 79 8.41 -2.75 9.67
CA ASN A 79 8.16 -4.10 9.16
C ASN A 79 9.14 -4.54 8.05
N GLY A 80 10.05 -3.68 7.60
CA GLY A 80 10.97 -3.97 6.49
C GLY A 80 10.28 -4.11 5.13
N CYS A 81 9.14 -3.45 4.94
CA CYS A 81 8.36 -3.46 3.71
C CYS A 81 8.65 -2.20 2.87
N LEU A 82 8.60 -2.32 1.54
CA LEU A 82 8.67 -1.18 0.62
C LEU A 82 7.28 -0.54 0.42
N ILE A 83 7.23 0.69 -0.08
CA ILE A 83 5.96 1.32 -0.48
C ILE A 83 5.92 1.45 -1.99
N PHE A 84 4.93 0.83 -2.62
CA PHE A 84 4.73 0.94 -4.06
C PHE A 84 3.51 1.80 -4.34
N MET A 85 3.73 2.94 -5.00
CA MET A 85 2.63 3.73 -5.53
C MET A 85 2.10 3.03 -6.76
N LEU A 86 0.84 2.60 -6.71
CA LEU A 86 0.16 1.93 -7.81
C LEU A 86 -0.92 2.81 -8.42
N ASP A 87 -1.25 2.53 -9.67
CA ASP A 87 -2.42 3.08 -10.37
C ASP A 87 -3.64 2.13 -10.25
N ALA A 88 -4.80 2.53 -10.78
CA ALA A 88 -6.02 1.73 -10.85
C ALA A 88 -5.85 0.35 -11.53
N ASP A 89 -4.89 0.24 -12.46
CA ASP A 89 -4.56 -1.01 -13.17
C ASP A 89 -3.58 -1.91 -12.37
N GLY A 90 -3.14 -1.49 -11.19
CA GLY A 90 -2.11 -2.20 -10.39
C GLY A 90 -0.70 -2.01 -10.93
N ARG A 91 -0.48 -1.06 -11.83
CA ARG A 91 0.85 -0.72 -12.36
C ARG A 91 1.63 0.07 -11.34
N ILE A 92 2.89 -0.32 -11.14
CA ILE A 92 3.82 0.41 -10.28
C ILE A 92 4.19 1.73 -10.93
N LEU A 93 3.73 2.82 -10.34
CA LEU A 93 4.08 4.19 -10.71
C LEU A 93 5.41 4.59 -10.07
N LEU A 94 5.58 4.30 -8.79
CA LEU A 94 6.79 4.61 -8.01
C LEU A 94 7.10 3.49 -7.02
N LYS A 95 8.39 3.27 -6.79
CA LYS A 95 8.90 2.42 -5.72
C LYS A 95 9.61 3.32 -4.72
N ILE A 96 9.13 3.32 -3.48
CA ILE A 96 9.64 4.16 -2.42
C ILE A 96 10.18 3.25 -1.33
N ASP A 97 11.44 3.46 -0.98
CA ASP A 97 12.07 2.80 0.15
C ASP A 97 11.83 3.67 1.39
N PRO A 98 10.98 3.23 2.34
CA PRO A 98 10.60 4.05 3.48
C PRO A 98 11.76 4.29 4.45
N ALA A 99 12.86 3.52 4.39
CA ALA A 99 14.05 3.77 5.19
C ALA A 99 14.89 4.95 4.66
N THR A 100 14.60 5.41 3.43
CA THR A 100 15.28 6.57 2.80
C THR A 100 14.46 7.87 2.85
N VAL A 101 13.25 7.81 3.42
CA VAL A 101 12.36 8.96 3.57
C VAL A 101 12.75 9.71 4.85
N ASP A 102 13.24 10.96 4.69
CA ASP A 102 13.62 11.88 5.78
C ASP A 102 12.39 12.60 6.37
#